data_AF-A0A0N1J5B6-F1
#
_entry.id   AF-A0A0N1J5B6-F1
#
_cell.length_a   1.000
_cell.length_b   1.000
_cell.length_c   1.000
_cell.angle_alpha   90.00
_cell.angle_beta   90.00
_cell.angle_gamma   90.00
#
_symmetry.space_group_name_H-M   'P 1'
#
loop_
_entity.id
_entity.type
_entity.pdbx_description
1 polymer ?
#
loop_
_entity_poly.entity_id
_entity_poly.type
_entity_poly.pdbx_seq_one_letter_code
_entity_poly.pdbx_strand_id
1 'polypeptide(L)'
;MAFLKLLVVFTCAVIVAVNLVPEDNTVEPLRGLLLSFDQDLLKSRFGDARSLDHKATRSVYHQVLSEAEKMILNSRDAPEQKALTCSLMRSEARRYARSRDGSYRGHLTDAVLQLRDSYVHGLRYLPIAMDKDIRDSLSLQRPTLYHVGLVVKQIFSCLAPALSSGNCPSYTFLREVRGKSDDEILGSCTTTNTAYDAF
;
A
#
# COMPACT_ATOMS: atom_id res chain seq x y z
N MET A 1 -4.09 19.13 -30.94
CA MET A 1 -3.81 17.72 -31.29
C MET A 1 -2.45 17.21 -30.79
N ALA A 2 -1.36 17.97 -30.89
CA ALA A 2 -0.04 17.53 -30.42
C ALA A 2 0.00 17.20 -28.91
N PHE A 3 -0.65 18.02 -28.08
CA PHE A 3 -0.73 17.80 -26.63
C PHE A 3 -1.43 16.49 -26.25
N LEU A 4 -2.55 16.17 -26.91
CA LEU A 4 -3.29 14.92 -26.68
C LEU A 4 -2.45 13.69 -27.07
N LYS A 5 -1.74 13.76 -28.20
CA LYS A 5 -0.83 12.68 -28.64
C LYS A 5 0.32 12.49 -27.65
N LEU A 6 0.91 13.60 -27.16
CA LEU A 6 1.99 13.55 -26.17
C LEU A 6 1.51 12.93 -24.86
N LEU A 7 0.31 13.31 -24.41
CA LEU A 7 -0.29 12.80 -23.18
C LEU A 7 -0.61 11.31 -23.29
N VAL A 8 -1.15 10.86 -24.42
CA VAL A 8 -1.40 9.43 -24.69
C VAL A 8 -0.10 8.63 -24.71
N VAL A 9 0.93 9.11 -25.41
CA VAL A 9 2.24 8.44 -25.48
C VAL A 9 2.88 8.37 -24.08
N PHE A 10 2.80 9.45 -23.31
CA PHE A 10 3.30 9.47 -21.93
C PHE A 10 2.54 8.49 -21.04
N THR A 11 1.22 8.46 -21.10
CA THR A 11 0.42 7.49 -20.34
C THR A 11 0.71 6.05 -20.75
N CYS A 12 0.86 5.77 -22.05
CA CYS A 12 1.23 4.43 -22.53
C CYS A 12 2.64 4.04 -22.07
N ALA A 13 3.60 4.96 -22.12
CA ALA A 13 4.96 4.72 -21.64
C ALA A 13 4.98 4.45 -20.13
N VAL A 14 4.20 5.19 -19.34
CA VAL A 14 4.02 4.96 -17.91
C VAL A 14 3.37 3.59 -17.65
N ILE A 15 2.31 3.23 -18.38
CA ILE A 15 1.64 1.93 -18.25
C ILE A 15 2.61 0.79 -18.59
N VAL A 16 3.38 0.92 -19.68
CA VAL A 16 4.38 -0.08 -20.07
C VAL A 16 5.48 -0.16 -19.01
N ALA A 17 6.00 0.96 -18.52
CA ALA A 17 7.00 0.98 -17.46
C ALA A 17 6.50 0.33 -16.17
N VAL A 18 5.24 0.56 -15.78
CA VAL A 18 4.61 -0.07 -14.61
C VAL A 18 4.46 -1.59 -14.77
N ASN A 19 4.14 -2.06 -15.97
CA ASN A 19 3.96 -3.50 -16.25
C ASN A 19 5.29 -4.25 -16.48
N LEU A 20 6.38 -3.53 -16.78
CA LEU A 20 7.70 -4.13 -16.98
C LEU A 20 8.51 -4.30 -15.70
N VAL A 21 8.09 -3.70 -14.59
CA VAL A 21 8.76 -3.91 -13.29
C VAL A 21 8.29 -5.26 -12.74
N PRO A 22 9.16 -6.28 -12.71
CA PRO A 22 8.80 -7.56 -12.12
C PRO A 22 8.46 -7.33 -10.65
N GLU A 23 7.27 -7.76 -10.26
CA GLU A 23 6.93 -7.89 -8.86
C GLU A 23 7.71 -9.11 -8.37
N ASP A 24 8.70 -8.88 -7.50
CA ASP A 24 9.50 -9.95 -6.91
C ASP A 24 8.59 -10.74 -5.95
N ASN A 25 7.79 -11.63 -6.53
CA ASN A 25 6.82 -12.49 -5.86
C ASN A 25 7.47 -13.85 -5.53
N THR A 26 8.70 -13.84 -5.03
CA THR A 26 9.37 -15.05 -4.52
C THR A 26 8.71 -15.60 -3.27
N VAL A 27 7.88 -14.79 -2.61
CA VAL A 27 7.23 -15.12 -1.34
C VAL A 27 5.71 -15.07 -1.47
N GLU A 28 5.06 -16.20 -1.21
CA GLU A 28 3.61 -16.26 -1.10
C GLU A 28 3.13 -15.79 0.29
N PRO A 29 2.06 -14.99 0.37
CA PRO A 29 1.50 -14.61 1.65
C PRO A 29 0.71 -15.76 2.28
N LEU A 30 0.44 -15.66 3.59
CA LEU A 30 -0.40 -16.63 4.30
C LEU A 30 -1.86 -16.46 3.87
N ARG A 31 -2.26 -17.13 2.77
CA ARG A 31 -3.60 -17.00 2.17
C ARG A 31 -4.73 -17.25 3.16
N GLY A 32 -4.60 -18.25 4.03
CA GLY A 32 -5.59 -18.54 5.07
C GLY A 32 -5.78 -17.38 6.04
N LEU A 33 -4.71 -16.66 6.37
CA LEU A 33 -4.77 -15.46 7.18
C LEU A 33 -5.45 -14.33 6.41
N LEU A 34 -5.02 -14.08 5.17
CA LEU A 34 -5.57 -12.99 4.35
C LEU A 34 -7.06 -13.10 4.11
N LEU A 35 -7.57 -14.32 3.87
CA LEU A 35 -9.00 -14.57 3.70
C LEU A 35 -9.82 -14.14 4.94
N SER A 36 -9.21 -14.18 6.14
CA SER A 36 -9.87 -13.71 7.36
C SER A 36 -9.97 -12.18 7.45
N PHE A 37 -9.30 -11.45 6.55
CA PHE A 37 -9.33 -10.00 6.42
C PHE A 37 -9.90 -9.54 5.09
N ASP A 38 -10.59 -10.43 4.37
CA ASP A 38 -11.33 -10.06 3.18
C ASP A 38 -12.42 -9.04 3.51
N GLN A 39 -12.69 -8.12 2.57
CA GLN A 39 -13.67 -7.05 2.73
C GLN A 39 -15.04 -7.57 3.17
N ASP A 40 -15.52 -8.66 2.59
CA ASP A 40 -16.86 -9.17 2.87
C ASP A 40 -16.92 -9.79 4.27
N LEU A 41 -15.85 -10.46 4.70
CA LEU A 41 -15.78 -10.99 6.06
C LEU A 41 -15.67 -9.85 7.09
N LEU A 42 -14.85 -8.83 6.82
CA LEU A 42 -14.76 -7.64 7.68
C LEU A 42 -16.11 -6.93 7.78
N LYS A 43 -16.85 -6.78 6.67
CA LYS A 43 -18.21 -6.23 6.66
C LYS A 43 -19.19 -7.08 7.47
N SER A 44 -19.11 -8.40 7.39
CA SER A 44 -19.97 -9.28 8.19
C SER A 44 -19.73 -9.14 9.70
N ARG A 45 -18.47 -8.86 10.10
CA ARG A 45 -18.06 -8.78 11.51
C ARG A 45 -18.26 -7.39 12.11
N PHE A 46 -17.88 -6.35 11.38
CA PHE A 46 -17.80 -4.97 11.87
C PHE A 46 -18.82 -4.04 11.18
N GLY A 47 -19.68 -4.60 10.32
CA GLY A 47 -20.77 -3.91 9.62
C GLY A 47 -20.38 -3.31 8.25
N ASP A 48 -21.38 -2.93 7.45
CA ASP A 48 -21.20 -2.37 6.09
C ASP A 48 -21.75 -0.93 5.90
N ALA A 49 -22.56 -0.41 6.83
CA ALA A 49 -23.10 0.96 6.75
C ALA A 49 -22.06 2.09 6.98
N ARG A 50 -21.77 2.93 5.98
CA ARG A 50 -20.85 4.10 6.07
C ARG A 50 -21.39 5.19 7.01
N SER A 51 -21.20 4.99 8.31
CA SER A 51 -21.88 5.73 9.38
C SER A 51 -20.98 6.06 10.57
N LEU A 52 -19.74 5.55 10.60
CA LEU A 52 -18.83 5.79 11.70
C LEU A 52 -18.24 7.19 11.62
N ASP A 53 -18.06 7.83 12.76
CA ASP A 53 -17.23 9.03 12.84
C ASP A 53 -15.73 8.65 12.79
N HIS A 54 -14.85 9.65 12.79
CA HIS A 54 -13.39 9.44 12.78
C HIS A 54 -12.89 8.55 13.91
N LYS A 55 -13.44 8.73 15.12
CA LYS A 55 -12.99 8.01 16.31
C LYS A 55 -13.42 6.54 16.27
N ALA A 56 -14.67 6.28 15.90
CA ALA A 56 -15.19 4.93 15.74
C ALA A 56 -14.50 4.21 14.56
N THR A 57 -14.27 4.90 13.45
CA THR A 57 -13.49 4.36 12.32
C THR A 57 -12.09 3.93 12.74
N ARG A 58 -11.41 4.79 13.51
CA ARG A 58 -10.10 4.49 14.09
C ARG A 58 -10.15 3.28 15.03
N SER A 59 -11.15 3.21 15.92
CA SER A 59 -11.34 2.05 16.81
C SER A 59 -11.47 0.73 16.03
N VAL A 60 -12.28 0.72 14.96
CA VAL A 60 -12.43 -0.46 14.09
C VAL A 60 -11.10 -0.83 13.43
N TYR A 61 -10.36 0.15 12.92
CA TYR A 61 -9.02 -0.09 12.36
C TYR A 61 -8.08 -0.76 13.37
N HIS A 62 -8.04 -0.28 14.63
CA HIS A 62 -7.20 -0.88 15.67
C HIS A 62 -7.64 -2.30 16.04
N GLN A 63 -8.95 -2.56 16.11
CA GLN A 63 -9.46 -3.90 16.40
C GLN A 63 -9.02 -4.90 15.33
N VAL A 64 -9.18 -4.54 14.05
CA VAL A 64 -8.73 -5.37 12.93
C VAL A 64 -7.22 -5.61 12.99
N LEU A 65 -6.41 -4.58 13.29
CA LEU A 65 -4.96 -4.74 13.42
C LEU A 65 -4.55 -5.63 14.61
N SER A 66 -5.20 -5.48 15.76
CA SER A 66 -4.90 -6.30 16.95
C SER A 66 -5.24 -7.78 16.72
N GLU A 67 -6.30 -8.07 15.97
CA GLU A 67 -6.60 -9.44 15.55
C GLU A 67 -5.54 -9.97 14.57
N ALA A 68 -5.18 -9.16 13.57
CA ALA A 68 -4.15 -9.52 12.60
C ALA A 68 -2.81 -9.82 13.26
N GLU A 69 -2.39 -8.98 14.21
CA GLU A 69 -1.19 -9.15 15.02
C GLU A 69 -1.18 -10.50 15.73
N LYS A 70 -2.24 -10.81 16.49
CA LYS A 70 -2.33 -12.08 17.23
C LYS A 70 -2.17 -13.27 16.29
N MET A 71 -2.77 -13.22 15.11
CA MET A 71 -2.67 -14.32 14.17
C MET A 71 -1.28 -14.43 13.51
N ILE A 72 -0.61 -13.30 13.22
CA ILE A 72 0.78 -13.30 12.69
C ILE A 72 1.77 -13.82 13.73
N LEU A 73 1.68 -13.33 14.98
CA LEU A 73 2.62 -13.70 16.03
C LEU A 73 2.53 -15.19 16.38
N ASN A 74 1.33 -15.77 16.29
CA ASN A 74 1.10 -17.20 16.53
C ASN A 74 1.44 -18.09 15.33
N SER A 75 1.73 -17.53 14.16
CA SER A 75 2.10 -18.29 12.97
C SER A 75 3.56 -18.78 13.05
N ARG A 76 3.88 -19.93 12.44
CA ARG A 76 5.23 -20.51 12.42
C ARG A 76 6.04 -20.16 11.16
N ASP A 77 5.50 -19.23 10.37
CA ASP A 77 6.02 -18.89 9.04
C ASP A 77 7.27 -18.01 9.11
N ALA A 78 7.97 -17.91 7.99
CA ALA A 78 9.18 -17.10 7.87
C ALA A 78 8.88 -15.60 8.11
N PRO A 79 9.85 -14.83 8.66
CA PRO A 79 9.68 -13.39 8.90
C PRO A 79 9.20 -12.63 7.65
N GLU A 80 9.76 -12.96 6.49
CA GLU A 80 9.40 -12.36 5.20
C GLU A 80 7.92 -12.59 4.82
N GLN A 81 7.43 -13.83 4.96
CA GLN A 81 6.03 -14.18 4.72
C GLN A 81 5.08 -13.46 5.68
N LYS A 82 5.47 -13.38 6.95
CA LYS A 82 4.71 -12.66 7.97
C LYS A 82 4.67 -11.16 7.65
N ALA A 83 5.79 -10.57 7.23
CA ALA A 83 5.91 -9.15 6.90
C ALA A 83 5.04 -8.78 5.68
N LEU A 84 5.11 -9.60 4.62
CA LEU A 84 4.25 -9.47 3.45
C LEU A 84 2.77 -9.56 3.85
N THR A 85 2.38 -10.61 4.57
CA THR A 85 1.00 -10.83 4.99
C THR A 85 0.50 -9.68 5.86
N CYS A 86 1.33 -9.15 6.75
CA CYS A 86 1.00 -7.96 7.50
C CYS A 86 0.77 -6.74 6.61
N SER A 87 1.66 -6.47 5.66
CA SER A 87 1.49 -5.33 4.75
C SER A 87 0.14 -5.39 4.02
N LEU A 88 -0.26 -6.59 3.60
CA LEU A 88 -1.54 -6.84 2.93
C LEU A 88 -2.72 -6.62 3.88
N MET A 89 -2.71 -7.21 5.08
CA MET A 89 -3.80 -7.03 6.04
C MET A 89 -3.95 -5.58 6.49
N ARG A 90 -2.85 -4.83 6.65
CA ARG A 90 -2.90 -3.40 6.97
C ARG A 90 -3.54 -2.59 5.85
N SER A 91 -3.28 -2.95 4.60
CA SER A 91 -3.91 -2.35 3.43
C SER A 91 -5.42 -2.60 3.45
N GLU A 92 -5.84 -3.84 3.67
CA GLU A 92 -7.27 -4.18 3.74
C GLU A 92 -7.98 -3.55 4.95
N ALA A 93 -7.37 -3.59 6.13
CA ALA A 93 -7.89 -2.92 7.32
C ALA A 93 -8.11 -1.42 7.08
N ARG A 94 -7.18 -0.76 6.39
CA ARG A 94 -7.31 0.66 6.04
C ARG A 94 -8.43 0.90 5.03
N ARG A 95 -8.52 0.08 3.98
CA ARG A 95 -9.58 0.17 2.96
C ARG A 95 -10.95 -0.03 3.60
N TYR A 96 -11.07 -1.05 4.44
CA TYR A 96 -12.28 -1.34 5.20
C TYR A 96 -12.64 -0.17 6.12
N ALA A 97 -11.73 0.31 6.98
CA ALA A 97 -12.01 1.44 7.85
C ALA A 97 -12.52 2.68 7.08
N ARG A 98 -11.90 3.02 5.94
CA ARG A 98 -12.36 4.12 5.08
C ARG A 98 -13.77 3.92 4.51
N SER A 99 -14.17 2.67 4.22
CA SER A 99 -15.54 2.41 3.76
C SER A 99 -16.58 2.64 4.86
N ARG A 100 -16.16 2.61 6.14
CA ARG A 100 -17.02 2.88 7.30
C ARG A 100 -17.15 4.37 7.61
N ASP A 101 -16.17 5.19 7.27
CA ASP A 101 -16.11 6.61 7.64
C ASP A 101 -17.22 7.42 6.96
N GLY A 102 -18.21 7.80 7.76
CA GLY A 102 -19.33 8.64 7.37
C GLY A 102 -19.10 10.13 7.54
N SER A 103 -17.98 10.53 8.16
CA SER A 103 -17.69 11.94 8.51
C SER A 103 -17.51 12.82 7.29
N TYR A 104 -16.99 12.25 6.20
CA TYR A 104 -16.82 12.93 4.93
C TYR A 104 -17.46 12.09 3.81
N ARG A 105 -18.53 12.62 3.23
CA ARG A 105 -19.27 11.97 2.13
C ARG A 105 -18.93 12.65 0.81
N GLY A 106 -18.52 11.87 -0.18
CA GLY A 106 -18.41 12.31 -1.58
C GLY A 106 -17.10 11.93 -2.27
N HIS A 107 -17.18 11.81 -3.60
CA HIS A 107 -16.06 11.43 -4.46
C HIS A 107 -14.84 12.36 -4.35
N LEU A 108 -15.05 13.63 -3.97
CA LEU A 108 -13.98 14.60 -3.80
C LEU A 108 -13.07 14.24 -2.60
N THR A 109 -13.65 13.83 -1.48
CA THR A 109 -12.88 13.41 -0.30
C THR A 109 -12.08 12.16 -0.61
N ASP A 110 -12.71 11.18 -1.26
CA ASP A 110 -12.03 9.94 -1.64
C ASP A 110 -10.85 10.23 -2.58
N ALA A 111 -11.02 11.15 -3.54
CA ALA A 111 -9.94 11.61 -4.42
C ALA A 111 -8.81 12.33 -3.65
N VAL A 112 -9.14 13.22 -2.70
CA VAL A 112 -8.13 13.89 -1.86
C VAL A 112 -7.35 12.89 -1.00
N LEU A 113 -8.01 11.89 -0.44
CA LEU A 113 -7.35 10.83 0.33
C LEU A 113 -6.44 9.97 -0.54
N GLN A 114 -6.87 9.60 -1.75
CA GLN A 114 -6.06 8.88 -2.73
C GLN A 114 -4.85 9.70 -3.20
N LEU A 115 -5.03 11.00 -3.41
CA LEU A 115 -3.94 11.93 -3.72
C LEU A 115 -2.94 12.03 -2.57
N ARG A 116 -3.43 12.16 -1.33
CA ARG A 116 -2.57 12.16 -0.14
C ARG A 116 -1.77 10.86 -0.05
N ASP A 117 -2.41 9.72 -0.22
CA ASP A 117 -1.75 8.43 -0.13
C ASP A 117 -0.72 8.24 -1.23
N SER A 118 -1.03 8.60 -2.48
CA SER A 118 -0.09 8.51 -3.60
C SER A 118 1.10 9.46 -3.42
N TYR A 119 0.90 10.62 -2.78
CA TYR A 119 2.00 11.49 -2.38
C TYR A 119 2.86 10.87 -1.27
N VAL A 120 2.24 10.48 -0.15
CA VAL A 120 2.92 9.98 1.06
C VAL A 120 3.61 8.65 0.83
N HIS A 121 3.01 7.77 0.02
CA HIS A 121 3.50 6.42 -0.25
C HIS A 121 4.09 6.27 -1.67
N GLY A 122 4.33 7.36 -2.39
CA GLY A 122 4.86 7.27 -3.75
C GLY A 122 5.67 8.49 -4.12
N LEU A 123 5.00 9.58 -4.53
CA LEU A 123 5.62 10.75 -5.15
C LEU A 123 6.75 11.35 -4.30
N ARG A 124 6.60 11.37 -2.97
CA ARG A 124 7.63 11.86 -2.04
C ARG A 124 8.98 11.12 -2.17
N TYR A 125 8.96 9.86 -2.61
CA TYR A 125 10.16 9.02 -2.75
C TYR A 125 10.73 9.01 -4.17
N LEU A 126 10.09 9.69 -5.13
CA LEU A 126 10.57 9.74 -6.50
C LEU A 126 12.00 10.28 -6.63
N PRO A 127 12.41 11.38 -5.95
CA PRO A 127 13.79 11.86 -6.03
C PRO A 127 14.80 10.85 -5.49
N ILE A 128 14.46 10.16 -4.40
CA ILE A 128 15.31 9.14 -3.77
C ILE A 128 15.48 7.92 -4.69
N ALA A 129 14.39 7.49 -5.34
CA ALA A 129 14.40 6.39 -6.29
C ALA A 129 15.22 6.72 -7.55
N MET A 130 15.08 7.93 -8.09
CA MET A 130 15.87 8.39 -9.24
C MET A 130 17.36 8.38 -8.91
N ASP A 131 17.74 8.87 -7.73
CA ASP A 131 19.13 8.90 -7.27
C ASP A 131 19.72 7.48 -7.05
N LYS A 132 18.92 6.54 -6.54
CA LYS A 132 19.30 5.11 -6.50
C LYS A 132 19.53 4.53 -7.90
N ASP A 133 18.56 4.67 -8.79
CA ASP A 133 18.65 4.15 -10.15
C ASP A 133 19.82 4.78 -10.95
N ILE A 134 20.14 6.07 -10.73
CA ILE A 134 21.32 6.70 -11.32
C ILE A 134 22.61 6.03 -10.81
N ARG A 135 22.75 5.85 -9.49
CA ARG A 135 23.92 5.18 -8.91
C ARG A 135 24.06 3.75 -9.39
N ASP A 136 22.97 3.00 -9.41
CA ASP A 136 22.95 1.61 -9.86
C ASP A 136 23.26 1.52 -11.36
N SER A 137 22.78 2.50 -12.15
CA SER A 137 23.11 2.56 -13.56
C SER A 137 24.59 2.80 -13.83
N LEU A 138 25.22 3.64 -13.00
CA LEU A 138 26.65 3.92 -13.07
C LEU A 138 27.48 2.72 -12.61
N SER A 139 27.08 2.04 -11.53
CA SER A 139 27.81 0.87 -11.00
C SER A 139 27.70 -0.35 -11.91
N LEU A 140 26.53 -0.59 -12.50
CA LEU A 140 26.27 -1.72 -13.40
C LEU A 140 26.62 -1.42 -14.86
N GLN A 141 27.03 -0.18 -15.18
CA GLN A 141 27.27 0.32 -16.54
C GLN A 141 26.08 0.08 -17.50
N ARG A 142 24.85 0.06 -16.95
CA ARG A 142 23.61 -0.22 -17.69
C ARG A 142 22.48 0.63 -17.12
N PRO A 143 21.68 1.31 -17.95
CA PRO A 143 20.57 2.10 -17.44
C PRO A 143 19.56 1.21 -16.72
N THR A 144 19.21 1.60 -15.49
CA THR A 144 18.18 0.98 -14.67
C THR A 144 17.12 2.02 -14.31
N LEU A 145 15.86 1.59 -14.26
CA LEU A 145 14.72 2.41 -13.81
C LEU A 145 13.86 1.60 -12.83
N TYR A 146 14.49 0.70 -12.08
CA TYR A 146 13.80 -0.27 -11.25
C TYR A 146 13.07 0.42 -10.10
N HIS A 147 13.77 1.27 -9.34
CA HIS A 147 13.19 1.96 -8.19
C HIS A 147 12.19 3.02 -8.62
N VAL A 148 12.46 3.75 -9.70
CA VAL A 148 11.53 4.71 -10.29
C VAL A 148 10.25 3.99 -10.73
N GLY A 149 10.39 2.84 -11.39
CA GLY A 149 9.27 1.99 -11.78
C GLY A 149 8.42 1.54 -10.58
N LEU A 150 9.06 1.08 -9.50
CA LEU A 150 8.36 0.73 -8.25
C LEU A 150 7.61 1.90 -7.64
N VAL A 151 8.20 3.10 -7.62
CA VAL A 151 7.53 4.33 -7.15
C VAL A 151 6.31 4.65 -8.01
N VAL A 152 6.44 4.62 -9.33
CA VAL A 152 5.35 4.93 -10.26
C VAL A 152 4.21 3.92 -10.12
N LYS A 153 4.53 2.62 -10.02
CA LYS A 153 3.55 1.57 -9.73
C LYS A 153 2.83 1.85 -8.42
N GLN A 154 3.56 2.23 -7.38
CA GLN A 154 2.99 2.53 -6.07
C GLN A 154 2.07 3.76 -6.10
N ILE A 155 2.44 4.82 -6.83
CA ILE A 155 1.59 6.00 -7.06
C ILE A 155 0.28 5.57 -7.69
N PHE A 156 0.33 4.75 -8.75
CA PHE A 156 -0.86 4.26 -9.43
C PHE A 156 -1.75 3.42 -8.50
N SER A 157 -1.17 2.50 -7.73
CA SER A 157 -1.92 1.68 -6.78
C SER A 157 -2.60 2.48 -5.67
N CYS A 158 -1.98 3.56 -5.22
CA CYS A 158 -2.57 4.45 -4.22
C CYS A 158 -3.63 5.39 -4.81
N LEU A 159 -3.43 5.86 -6.04
CA LEU A 159 -4.33 6.81 -6.70
C LEU A 159 -5.60 6.15 -7.24
N ALA A 160 -5.47 4.95 -7.80
CA ALA A 160 -6.56 4.22 -8.43
C ALA A 160 -6.68 2.78 -7.89
N PRO A 161 -6.98 2.60 -6.59
CA PRO A 161 -7.06 1.27 -5.98
C PRO A 161 -8.18 0.39 -6.58
N ALA A 162 -9.18 0.96 -7.24
CA ALA A 162 -10.19 0.19 -7.96
C ALA A 162 -9.70 -0.39 -9.30
N LEU A 163 -8.64 0.20 -9.88
CA LEU A 163 -8.05 -0.22 -11.15
C LEU A 163 -6.75 -1.01 -10.96
N SER A 164 -6.22 -1.03 -9.73
CA SER A 164 -5.01 -1.76 -9.39
C SER A 164 -5.34 -2.88 -8.43
N SER A 165 -4.83 -4.09 -8.68
CA SER A 165 -4.79 -5.17 -7.69
C SER A 165 -3.74 -4.94 -6.59
N GLY A 166 -2.98 -3.84 -6.67
CA GLY A 166 -1.86 -3.53 -5.79
C GLY A 166 -2.28 -2.87 -4.48
N ASN A 167 -1.43 -3.04 -3.46
CA ASN A 167 -1.64 -2.49 -2.12
C ASN A 167 -0.99 -1.12 -1.96
N CYS A 168 -1.52 -0.31 -1.03
CA CYS A 168 -1.00 1.01 -0.74
C CYS A 168 -0.70 1.21 0.76
N PRO A 169 0.58 1.17 1.19
CA PRO A 169 1.78 0.82 0.41
C PRO A 169 1.91 -0.70 0.16
N SER A 170 2.62 -1.08 -0.90
CA SER A 170 2.99 -2.48 -1.17
C SER A 170 4.24 -2.89 -0.39
N TYR A 171 4.37 -4.20 -0.16
CA TYR A 171 5.51 -4.78 0.54
C TYR A 171 6.85 -4.49 -0.15
N THR A 172 6.93 -4.73 -1.46
CA THR A 172 8.12 -4.44 -2.28
C THR A 172 8.51 -2.97 -2.21
N PHE A 173 7.53 -2.06 -2.23
CA PHE A 173 7.82 -0.63 -2.04
C PHE A 173 8.40 -0.32 -0.65
N LEU A 174 7.89 -0.96 0.40
CA LEU A 174 8.44 -0.79 1.75
C LEU A 174 9.90 -1.27 1.83
N ARG A 175 10.24 -2.39 1.21
CA ARG A 175 11.60 -2.94 1.22
C ARG A 175 12.55 -2.18 0.30
N GLU A 176 12.27 -2.16 -0.99
CA GLU A 176 13.22 -1.70 -2.01
C GLU A 176 13.33 -0.16 -2.04
N VAL A 177 12.20 0.54 -1.93
CA VAL A 177 12.21 2.00 -2.02
C VAL A 177 12.47 2.62 -0.65
N ARG A 178 11.70 2.24 0.37
CA ARG A 178 11.82 2.80 1.72
C ARG A 178 12.94 2.19 2.56
N GLY A 179 13.56 1.09 2.12
CA GLY A 179 14.67 0.45 2.82
C GLY A 179 14.25 -0.18 4.14
N LYS A 180 12.98 -0.57 4.31
CA LYS A 180 12.51 -1.18 5.55
C LYS A 180 12.90 -2.65 5.61
N SER A 181 13.37 -3.10 6.76
CA SER A 181 13.54 -4.54 7.03
C SER A 181 12.20 -5.23 7.30
N ASP A 182 12.18 -6.55 7.18
CA ASP A 182 11.00 -7.36 7.47
C ASP A 182 10.57 -7.19 8.94
N ASP A 183 11.53 -7.08 9.86
CA ASP A 183 11.26 -6.80 11.28
C ASP A 183 10.64 -5.42 11.50
N GLU A 184 11.04 -4.40 10.74
CA GLU A 184 10.43 -3.07 10.81
C GLU A 184 9.02 -3.04 10.20
N ILE A 185 8.78 -3.84 9.16
CA ILE A 185 7.46 -4.02 8.58
C ILE A 185 6.57 -4.77 9.57
N LEU A 186 7.08 -5.83 10.21
CA LEU A 186 6.41 -6.60 11.26
C LEU A 186 6.11 -5.77 12.51
N GLY A 187 7.07 -4.98 12.98
CA GLY A 187 6.86 -4.05 14.10
C GLY A 187 5.80 -3.00 13.79
N SER A 188 5.60 -2.66 12.52
CA SER A 188 4.51 -1.77 12.12
C SER A 188 3.12 -2.44 12.16
N CYS A 189 3.03 -3.76 12.25
CA CYS A 189 1.76 -4.49 12.42
C CYS A 189 1.18 -4.28 13.81
N THR A 190 2.07 -4.23 14.80
CA THR A 190 1.75 -4.18 16.23
C THR A 190 1.62 -2.76 16.76
N THR A 191 2.18 -1.79 16.03
CA THR A 191 2.17 -0.38 16.42
C THR A 191 1.43 0.47 15.40
N THR A 192 0.42 1.19 15.88
CA THR A 192 -0.14 2.34 15.19
C THR A 192 0.65 3.60 15.53
N ASN A 193 0.51 4.63 14.70
CA ASN A 193 1.22 5.88 14.94
C ASN A 193 0.65 6.50 16.22
N THR A 194 1.47 6.73 17.24
CA THR A 194 0.99 7.30 18.52
C THR A 194 0.33 8.67 18.36
N ALA A 195 0.74 9.46 17.35
CA ALA A 195 0.07 10.72 17.00
C ALA A 195 -1.26 10.50 16.28
N TYR A 196 -1.44 9.35 15.62
CA TYR A 196 -2.75 8.91 15.16
C TYR A 196 -3.61 8.45 16.35
N ASP A 197 -3.01 7.86 17.39
CA ASP A 197 -3.76 7.27 18.52
C ASP A 197 -4.15 8.29 19.60
N ALA A 198 -3.51 9.47 19.61
CA ALA A 198 -3.71 10.52 20.60
C ALA A 198 -4.96 11.39 20.38
N PHE A 199 -5.67 11.22 19.25
CA PHE A 199 -6.86 11.99 18.87
C PHE A 199 -8.05 11.07 18.56
#